data_AF-A0A3N4HB72-F1
#
_entry.id   AF-A0A3N4HB72-F1
#
_cell.length_a   1.000
_cell.length_b   1.000
_cell.length_c   1.000
_cell.angle_alpha   90.00
_cell.angle_beta   90.00
_cell.angle_gamma   90.00
#
_symmetry.space_group_name_H-M   'P 1'
#
loop_
_entity.id
_entity.type
_entity.pdbx_description
1 polymer ?
#
loop_
_entity_poly.entity_id
_entity_poly.type
_entity_poly.pdbx_seq_one_letter_code
_entity_poly.pdbx_strand_id
1 'polypeptide(L)'
;CCARSTLASQRDFREQKGKLEEMIVARGHHIIFYPKFHCELNFIERFWASTKHYIREHCQYNIQGLRQNVPAALASVPVKTIIAYYNHCERIIDAYAD
;
A
#
# COMPACT_ATOMS: atom_id res chain seq x y z
N CYS A 1 -27.86 6.65 -16.40
CA CYS A 1 -27.72 6.61 -17.88
C CYS A 1 -27.34 5.19 -18.29
N CYS A 2 -28.22 4.50 -19.03
CA CYS A 2 -28.12 3.06 -19.30
C CYS A 2 -26.93 2.70 -20.21
N ALA A 3 -26.53 3.60 -21.12
CA ALA A 3 -25.44 3.35 -22.08
C ALA A 3 -24.09 3.04 -21.41
N ARG A 4 -23.74 3.74 -20.33
CA ARG A 4 -22.49 3.48 -19.59
C ARG A 4 -22.50 2.10 -18.93
N SER A 5 -23.62 1.71 -18.36
CA SER A 5 -23.79 0.38 -17.75
C SER A 5 -23.70 -0.72 -18.81
N THR A 6 -24.37 -0.52 -19.95
CA THR A 6 -24.35 -1.45 -21.08
C THR A 6 -22.94 -1.60 -21.68
N LEU A 7 -22.20 -0.50 -21.85
CA LEU A 7 -20.80 -0.54 -22.30
C LEU A 7 -19.90 -1.26 -21.28
N ALA A 8 -20.02 -0.93 -20.00
CA ALA A 8 -19.23 -1.58 -18.94
C ALA A 8 -19.54 -3.08 -18.79
N SER A 9 -20.71 -3.53 -19.27
CA SER A 9 -21.09 -4.94 -19.27
C SER A 9 -20.56 -5.73 -20.47
N GLN A 10 -20.04 -5.05 -21.51
CA GLN A 10 -19.42 -5.72 -22.65
C GLN A 10 -18.15 -6.46 -22.22
N ARG A 11 -17.88 -7.57 -22.91
CA ARG A 11 -16.82 -8.51 -22.53
C ARG A 11 -15.44 -7.87 -22.57
N ASP A 12 -15.14 -7.15 -23.65
CA ASP A 12 -13.89 -6.41 -23.84
C ASP A 12 -13.65 -5.41 -22.70
N PHE A 13 -14.67 -4.65 -22.28
CA PHE A 13 -14.55 -3.73 -21.15
C PHE A 13 -14.39 -4.43 -19.80
N ARG A 14 -15.03 -5.59 -19.59
CA ARG A 14 -14.90 -6.38 -18.35
C ARG A 14 -13.54 -7.06 -18.22
N GLU A 15 -12.98 -7.51 -19.34
CA GLU A 15 -11.70 -8.22 -19.39
C GLU A 15 -10.50 -7.26 -19.52
N GLN A 16 -10.74 -6.01 -19.91
CA GLN A 16 -9.70 -4.99 -20.03
C GLN A 16 -9.02 -4.73 -18.69
N LYS A 17 -7.73 -5.07 -18.63
CA LYS A 17 -6.88 -4.77 -17.48
C LYS A 17 -6.46 -3.31 -17.49
N GLY A 18 -6.19 -2.77 -16.31
CA GLY A 18 -5.63 -1.43 -16.20
C GLY A 18 -4.22 -1.40 -16.77
N LYS A 19 -3.85 -0.31 -17.45
CA LYS A 19 -2.50 -0.14 -18.03
C LYS A 19 -1.37 -0.38 -17.00
N LEU A 20 -1.57 0.03 -15.75
CA LEU A 20 -0.60 -0.23 -14.68
C LEU A 20 -0.53 -1.72 -14.33
N GLU A 21 -1.65 -2.43 -14.32
CA GLU A 21 -1.68 -3.87 -14.10
C GLU A 21 -0.88 -4.60 -15.18
N GLU A 22 -1.14 -4.27 -16.45
CA GLU A 22 -0.42 -4.82 -17.60
C GLU A 22 1.09 -4.56 -17.49
N MET A 23 1.48 -3.32 -17.17
CA MET A 23 2.90 -2.92 -17.07
C MET A 23 3.66 -3.59 -15.92
N ILE A 24 2.98 -3.89 -14.80
CA ILE A 24 3.57 -4.54 -13.63
C ILE A 24 3.70 -6.05 -13.89
N VAL A 25 2.64 -6.66 -14.43
CA VAL A 25 2.64 -8.09 -14.79
C VAL A 25 3.67 -8.37 -15.90
N ALA A 26 3.78 -7.50 -16.91
CA ALA A 26 4.78 -7.64 -17.97
C ALA A 26 6.24 -7.57 -17.46
N ARG A 27 6.46 -6.98 -16.28
CA ARG A 27 7.77 -6.97 -15.59
C ARG A 27 7.97 -8.18 -14.66
N GLY A 28 7.04 -9.12 -14.61
CA GLY A 28 7.12 -10.30 -13.75
C GLY A 28 6.76 -10.05 -12.29
N HIS A 29 6.08 -8.94 -11.99
CA HIS A 29 5.63 -8.62 -10.63
C HIS A 29 4.17 -9.00 -10.42
N HIS A 30 3.83 -9.34 -9.17
CA HIS A 30 2.47 -9.59 -8.73
C HIS A 30 1.86 -8.33 -8.09
N ILE A 31 0.55 -8.14 -8.25
CA ILE A 31 -0.20 -7.06 -7.63
C ILE A 31 -1.10 -7.62 -6.55
N ILE A 32 -1.06 -6.97 -5.39
CA ILE A 32 -1.97 -7.23 -4.27
C ILE A 32 -2.99 -6.10 -4.26
N PHE A 33 -4.27 -6.44 -4.42
CA PHE A 33 -5.37 -5.49 -4.35
C PHE A 33 -6.01 -5.56 -2.96
N TYR A 34 -5.96 -4.46 -2.22
CA TYR A 34 -6.63 -4.33 -0.93
C TYR A 34 -8.08 -3.85 -1.08
N PRO A 35 -8.97 -4.16 -0.12
CA PRO A 35 -10.31 -3.59 -0.08
C PRO A 35 -10.28 -2.05 -0.11
N LYS A 36 -11.22 -1.45 -0.85
CA LYS A 36 -11.30 0.01 -0.98
C LYS A 36 -11.71 0.63 0.35
N PHE A 37 -11.10 1.75 0.71
CA PHE A 37 -11.37 2.51 1.93
C PHE A 37 -11.00 1.82 3.26
N HIS A 38 -10.20 0.75 3.20
CA HIS A 38 -9.72 0.02 4.37
C HIS A 38 -8.19 0.16 4.52
N CYS A 39 -7.72 1.37 4.85
CA CYS A 39 -6.29 1.62 4.96
C CYS A 39 -5.64 0.87 6.13
N GLU A 40 -6.42 0.47 7.14
CA GLU A 40 -6.01 -0.38 8.25
C GLU A 40 -5.52 -1.77 7.81
N LEU A 41 -5.95 -2.23 6.63
CA LEU A 41 -5.57 -3.51 6.03
C LEU A 41 -4.31 -3.41 5.16
N ASN A 42 -3.79 -2.21 4.94
CA ASN A 42 -2.55 -2.01 4.19
C ASN A 42 -1.36 -1.85 5.14
N PHE A 43 -0.50 -2.87 5.21
CA PHE A 43 0.62 -2.91 6.15
C PHE A 43 1.63 -1.76 5.97
N ILE A 44 1.67 -1.12 4.79
CA ILE A 44 2.56 0.03 4.55
C ILE A 44 2.20 1.23 5.44
N GLU A 45 0.94 1.37 5.86
CA GLU A 45 0.50 2.44 6.76
C GLU A 45 1.19 2.32 8.13
N ARG A 46 1.41 1.09 8.60
CA ARG A 46 2.14 0.80 9.85
C ARG A 46 3.62 1.10 9.71
N PHE A 47 4.22 0.74 8.58
CA PHE A 47 5.60 1.10 8.26
C PHE A 47 5.79 2.63 8.27
N TRP A 48 4.88 3.38 7.65
CA TRP A 48 4.91 4.84 7.66
C TRP A 48 4.64 5.43 9.03
N ALA A 49 3.79 4.82 9.86
CA ALA A 49 3.58 5.24 11.24
C ALA A 49 4.89 5.16 12.06
N SER A 50 5.61 4.03 11.99
CA SER A 50 6.92 3.87 12.64
C SER A 50 7.96 4.85 12.09
N THR A 51 8.02 5.03 10.77
CA THR A 51 8.95 5.97 10.14
C THR A 51 8.68 7.40 10.59
N LYS A 52 7.42 7.84 10.61
CA LYS A 52 7.03 9.18 11.09
C LYS A 52 7.33 9.37 12.57
N HIS A 53 7.17 8.33 13.38
CA HIS A 53 7.51 8.38 14.80
C HIS A 53 9.02 8.64 15.00
N TYR A 54 9.88 7.88 14.30
CA TYR A 54 11.33 8.13 14.32
C TYR A 54 11.66 9.56 13.87
N ILE A 55 11.08 10.03 12.77
CA ILE A 55 11.33 11.39 12.26
C ILE A 55 10.94 12.44 13.31
N ARG A 56 9.84 12.23 14.03
CA ARG A 56 9.36 13.14 15.06
C ARG A 56 10.32 13.22 16.25
N GLU A 57 10.90 12.09 16.66
CA GLU A 57 11.89 12.05 17.74
C GLU A 57 13.21 12.73 17.36
N HIS A 58 13.56 12.71 16.08
CA HIS A 58 14.79 13.30 15.54
C HIS A 58 14.55 14.64 14.83
N CYS A 59 13.43 15.30 15.09
CA CYS A 59 12.98 16.45 14.31
C CYS A 59 13.84 17.70 14.58
N GLN A 60 14.37 18.31 13.52
CA GLN A 60 15.11 19.58 13.58
C GLN A 60 14.27 20.78 13.09
N TYR A 61 12.97 20.58 12.85
CA TYR A 61 12.01 21.58 12.39
C TYR A 61 12.42 22.37 11.13
N ASN A 62 13.22 21.76 10.25
CA ASN A 62 13.59 22.34 8.97
C ASN A 62 13.64 21.26 7.88
N ILE A 63 13.47 21.68 6.62
CA ILE A 63 13.39 20.76 5.48
C ILE A 63 14.71 20.01 5.22
N GLN A 64 15.85 20.63 5.53
CA GLN A 64 17.16 20.02 5.33
C GLN A 64 17.37 18.87 6.32
N GLY A 65 17.08 19.09 7.60
CA GLY A 65 17.10 18.06 8.64
C GLY A 65 16.12 16.93 8.36
N LEU A 66 14.91 17.26 7.88
CA LEU A 66 13.95 16.23 7.46
C LEU A 66 14.52 15.34 6.35
N ARG A 67 15.09 15.93 5.29
CA ARG A 67 15.70 15.18 4.18
C ARG A 67 16.87 14.30 4.63
N GLN A 68 17.66 14.77 5.59
CA GLN A 68 18.76 14.00 6.18
C GLN A 68 18.26 12.81 7.03
N ASN A 69 17.14 13.00 7.73
CA ASN A 69 16.60 11.99 8.66
C ASN A 69 15.73 10.93 7.98
N VAL A 70 15.11 11.22 6.82
CA VAL A 70 14.23 10.25 6.13
C VAL A 70 14.94 8.92 5.85
N PRO A 71 16.16 8.86 5.28
CA PRO A 71 16.85 7.59 5.05
C PRO A 71 17.08 6.79 6.33
N ALA A 72 17.49 7.45 7.42
CA ALA A 72 17.69 6.80 8.72
C ALA A 72 16.37 6.27 9.29
N ALA A 73 15.29 7.05 9.17
CA ALA A 73 13.96 6.65 9.62
C ALA A 73 13.43 5.43 8.86
N LEU A 74 13.62 5.38 7.53
CA LEU A 74 13.22 4.24 6.71
C LEU A 74 14.03 2.98 7.07
N ALA A 75 15.34 3.15 7.32
CA ALA A 75 16.22 2.06 7.74
C ALA A 75 15.97 1.59 9.19
N SER A 76 15.33 2.43 10.02
CA SER A 76 15.06 2.12 11.43
C SER A 76 14.04 1.00 11.63
N VAL A 77 13.23 0.69 10.61
CA VAL A 77 12.19 -0.36 10.70
C VAL A 77 12.77 -1.69 10.20
N PRO A 78 13.00 -2.68 11.08
CA PRO A 78 13.58 -3.96 10.66
C PRO A 78 12.64 -4.74 9.75
N VAL A 79 13.19 -5.53 8.82
CA VAL A 79 12.42 -6.41 7.93
C VAL A 79 11.49 -7.34 8.71
N LYS A 80 11.94 -7.86 9.86
CA LYS A 80 11.12 -8.68 10.76
C LYS A 80 9.84 -7.96 11.21
N THR A 81 9.94 -6.66 11.50
CA THR A 81 8.80 -5.83 11.90
C THR A 81 7.85 -5.60 10.73
N ILE A 82 8.38 -5.39 9.51
CA ILE A 82 7.58 -5.25 8.29
C ILE A 82 6.76 -6.53 8.03
N ILE A 83 7.39 -7.70 8.15
CA ILE A 83 6.71 -9.00 8.02
C ILE A 83 5.63 -9.15 9.10
N ALA A 84 5.89 -8.73 10.34
CA ALA A 84 4.90 -8.77 11.40
C ALA A 84 3.69 -7.86 11.11
N TYR A 85 3.89 -6.70 10.49
CA TYR A 85 2.80 -5.83 10.04
C TYR A 85 1.96 -6.48 8.94
N TYR A 86 2.60 -7.10 7.95
CA TYR A 86 1.90 -7.85 6.90
C TYR A 86 1.03 -8.96 7.50
N ASN A 87 1.62 -9.83 8.31
CA ASN A 87 0.90 -10.94 8.97
C ASN A 87 -0.22 -10.46 9.90
N HIS A 88 -0.14 -9.25 10.42
CA HIS A 88 -1.23 -8.67 11.20
C HIS A 88 -2.39 -8.24 10.31
N CYS A 89 -2.13 -7.58 9.19
CA CYS A 89 -3.16 -7.21 8.22
C CYS A 89 -3.84 -8.44 7.62
N GLU A 90 -3.09 -9.49 7.25
CA GLU A 90 -3.66 -10.76 6.76
C GLU A 90 -4.64 -11.38 7.75
N ARG A 91 -4.25 -11.49 9.03
CA ARG A 91 -5.14 -12.02 10.08
C ARG A 91 -6.42 -11.20 10.26
N ILE A 92 -6.35 -9.89 10.06
CA ILE A 92 -7.54 -9.04 10.11
C ILE A 92 -8.40 -9.30 8.87
N ILE A 93 -7.81 -9.34 7.68
CA ILE A 93 -8.53 -9.64 6.42
C ILE A 93 -9.26 -10.99 6.53
N ASP A 94 -8.59 -12.02 7.04
CA ASP A 94 -9.17 -13.35 7.25
C ASP A 94 -10.41 -13.27 8.15
N ALA A 95 -10.34 -12.50 9.25
CA ALA A 95 -11.46 -12.32 10.17
C ALA A 95 -12.64 -11.54 9.57
N TYR A 96 -12.45 -10.78 8.48
CA TYR A 96 -13.53 -10.10 7.74
C TYR A 96 -14.10 -10.95 6.60
N ALA A 97 -13.44 -12.05 6.25
CA ALA A 97 -13.87 -12.93 5.16
C ALA A 97 -14.91 -13.98 5.62
N ASP A 98 -15.04 -14.20 6.93
CA ASP A 98 -16.10 -14.98 7.59
C ASP A 98 -17.40 -14.16 7.78
#